data_AF-A0A2V9QXK0-F1
#
_entry.id   AF-A0A2V9QXK0-F1
#
_cell.length_a   1.000
_cell.length_b   1.000
_cell.length_c   1.000
_cell.angle_alpha   90.00
_cell.angle_beta   90.00
_cell.angle_gamma   90.00
#
_symmetry.space_group_name_H-M   'P 1'
#
loop_
_entity.id
_entity.type
_entity.pdbx_description
1 polymer ?
#
loop_
_entity_poly.entity_id
_entity_poly.type
_entity_poly.pdbx_seq_one_letter_code
_entity_poly.pdbx_strand_id
1 'polypeptide(L)'
;MNIPAWFAPAIVVLVCWGIAGLLQKLSTNHLSAETALVWLMVGFFLLDPWLYPQESILTYSSRSLIFALLSSLLNALGGWALLAAMKHGGKASIVVPFTALYPLVTVCLAPFLLHESITLQQGAGVACALIAVALLST
;
A
#
# COMPACT_ATOMS: atom_id res chain seq x y z
N MET A 1 -14.40 21.66 13.39
CA MET A 1 -13.14 21.11 12.87
C MET A 1 -13.31 20.90 11.37
N ASN A 2 -12.59 21.64 10.53
CA ASN A 2 -12.60 21.40 9.08
C ASN A 2 -11.78 20.14 8.81
N ILE A 3 -12.43 19.08 8.32
CA ILE A 3 -11.73 17.86 7.93
C ILE A 3 -10.96 18.18 6.64
N PRO A 4 -9.63 17.99 6.60
CA PRO A 4 -8.85 18.31 5.41
C PRO A 4 -9.19 17.35 4.25
N ALA A 5 -9.14 17.86 3.02
CA ALA A 5 -9.61 17.14 1.83
C ALA A 5 -8.89 15.81 1.57
N TRP A 6 -7.65 15.63 2.05
CA TRP A 6 -6.90 14.37 1.92
C TRP A 6 -7.41 13.25 2.83
N PHE A 7 -8.18 13.56 3.87
CA PHE A 7 -8.60 12.58 4.87
C PHE A 7 -9.64 11.61 4.32
N ALA A 8 -10.60 12.12 3.54
CA ALA A 8 -11.63 11.28 2.92
C ALA A 8 -11.07 10.18 2.00
N PRO A 9 -10.19 10.45 1.01
CA PRO A 9 -9.61 9.40 0.19
C PRO A 9 -8.72 8.44 1.00
N ALA A 10 -8.06 8.90 2.07
CA ALA A 10 -7.29 8.02 2.94
C ALA A 10 -8.16 6.98 3.68
N ILE A 11 -9.38 7.36 4.10
CA ILE A 11 -10.35 6.41 4.68
C ILE A 11 -10.77 5.36 3.64
N VAL A 12 -11.02 5.78 2.40
CA VAL A 12 -11.37 4.84 1.31
C VAL A 12 -10.25 3.83 1.12
N VAL A 13 -8.98 4.27 1.11
CA VAL A 13 -7.82 3.37 1.04
C VAL A 13 -7.82 2.38 2.20
N LEU A 14 -7.98 2.86 3.45
CA LEU A 14 -7.98 2.01 4.64
C LEU A 14 -9.03 0.89 4.53
N VAL A 15 -10.26 1.23 4.16
CA VAL A 15 -11.36 0.27 4.05
C VAL A 15 -11.13 -0.69 2.88
N CYS A 16 -10.80 -0.17 1.69
CA CYS A 16 -10.60 -0.98 0.50
C CYS A 16 -9.42 -1.95 0.66
N TRP A 17 -8.27 -1.49 1.19
CA TRP A 17 -7.10 -2.34 1.39
C TRP A 17 -7.30 -3.36 2.51
N GLY A 18 -8.04 -3.00 3.57
CA GLY A 18 -8.42 -3.95 4.62
C GLY A 18 -9.27 -5.10 4.07
N ILE A 19 -10.31 -4.79 3.31
CA ILE A 19 -11.15 -5.80 2.64
C ILE A 19 -10.35 -6.59 1.61
N ALA A 20 -9.53 -5.91 0.81
CA ALA A 20 -8.69 -6.55 -0.21
C ALA A 20 -7.74 -7.57 0.40
N GLY A 21 -7.11 -7.31 1.55
CA GLY A 21 -6.22 -8.27 2.21
C GLY A 21 -6.90 -9.60 2.56
N LEU A 22 -8.16 -9.56 3.00
CA LEU A 22 -8.97 -10.76 3.23
C LEU A 22 -9.26 -11.50 1.93
N LEU A 23 -9.72 -10.78 0.89
CA LEU A 23 -10.03 -11.37 -0.41
C LEU A 23 -8.78 -11.96 -1.09
N GLN A 24 -7.62 -11.32 -0.94
CA GLN A 24 -6.32 -11.81 -1.42
C GLN A 24 -5.92 -13.11 -0.75
N LYS A 25 -6.16 -13.26 0.57
CA LYS A 25 -5.91 -14.53 1.25
C LYS A 25 -6.86 -15.62 0.75
N LEU A 26 -8.15 -15.31 0.62
CA LEU A 26 -9.14 -16.26 0.11
C LEU A 26 -8.81 -16.72 -1.32
N SER A 27 -8.39 -15.80 -2.19
CA SER A 27 -8.03 -16.15 -3.57
C SER A 27 -6.73 -16.97 -3.63
N THR A 28 -5.68 -16.59 -2.89
CA THR A 28 -4.40 -17.32 -2.88
C THR A 28 -4.47 -18.71 -2.27
N ASN A 29 -5.54 -19.06 -1.53
CA ASN A 29 -5.77 -20.45 -1.14
C ASN A 29 -5.91 -21.38 -2.35
N HIS A 30 -6.49 -20.89 -3.45
CA HIS A 30 -6.78 -21.69 -4.65
C HIS A 30 -5.93 -21.29 -5.86
N LEU A 31 -5.48 -20.04 -5.93
CA LEU A 31 -4.64 -19.52 -7.01
C LEU A 31 -3.16 -19.49 -6.63
N SER A 32 -2.26 -19.46 -7.62
CA SER A 32 -0.87 -19.06 -7.40
C SER A 32 -0.77 -17.55 -7.17
N ALA A 33 0.36 -17.09 -6.62
CA ALA A 33 0.58 -15.65 -6.39
C ALA A 33 0.65 -14.87 -7.71
N GLU A 34 1.23 -15.47 -8.75
CA GLU A 34 1.35 -14.91 -10.09
C GLU A 34 -0.02 -14.74 -10.74
N THR A 35 -0.89 -15.76 -10.68
CA THR A 35 -2.24 -15.65 -11.23
C THR A 35 -3.07 -14.63 -10.45
N ALA A 36 -2.94 -14.60 -9.12
CA ALA A 36 -3.62 -13.59 -8.31
C ALA A 36 -3.14 -12.16 -8.64
N LEU A 37 -1.85 -11.97 -8.94
CA LEU A 37 -1.30 -10.69 -9.37
C LEU A 37 -1.86 -10.27 -10.73
N VAL A 38 -1.99 -11.19 -11.70
CA VAL A 38 -2.63 -10.90 -12.99
C VAL A 38 -4.07 -10.39 -12.78
N TRP A 39 -4.84 -11.04 -11.91
CA TRP A 39 -6.20 -10.59 -11.59
C TRP A 39 -6.25 -9.26 -10.85
N LEU A 40 -5.25 -8.95 -10.02
CA LEU A 40 -5.09 -7.62 -9.44
C LEU A 40 -4.90 -6.55 -10.52
N MET A 41 -4.08 -6.83 -11.54
CA MET A 41 -3.89 -5.91 -12.68
C MET A 41 -5.17 -5.75 -13.48
N VAL A 42 -5.91 -6.83 -13.72
CA VAL A 42 -7.25 -6.77 -14.35
C VAL A 42 -8.17 -5.85 -13.56
N GLY A 43 -8.18 -5.94 -12.22
CA GLY A 43 -8.95 -5.04 -11.37
C GLY A 43 -8.61 -3.55 -11.57
N PHE A 44 -7.32 -3.22 -11.69
CA PHE A 44 -6.89 -1.85 -12.01
C PHE A 44 -7.35 -1.41 -13.39
N PHE A 45 -7.19 -2.25 -14.43
CA PHE A 45 -7.66 -1.94 -15.78
C PHE A 45 -9.17 -1.74 -15.84
N LEU A 46 -9.94 -2.52 -15.07
CA LEU A 46 -11.37 -2.32 -14.97
C LEU A 46 -11.70 -0.96 -14.37
N LEU A 47 -10.96 -0.48 -13.36
CA LEU A 47 -11.21 0.83 -12.75
C LEU A 47 -10.79 2.04 -13.61
N ASP A 48 -9.87 1.84 -14.55
CA ASP A 48 -9.24 2.90 -15.33
C ASP A 48 -10.23 3.84 -16.07
N PRO A 49 -11.34 3.38 -16.70
CA PRO A 49 -12.29 4.26 -17.38
C PRO A 49 -12.95 5.29 -16.46
N TRP A 50 -13.07 5.00 -15.16
CA TRP A 50 -13.66 5.91 -14.18
C TRP A 50 -12.62 6.85 -13.54
N LEU A 51 -11.34 6.55 -13.71
CA LEU A 51 -10.22 7.29 -13.11
C LEU A 51 -9.35 8.00 -14.15
N TYR A 52 -9.76 7.97 -15.42
CA TYR A 52 -8.98 8.50 -16.52
C TYR A 52 -8.68 10.00 -16.32
N PRO A 53 -7.40 10.42 -16.42
CA PRO A 53 -7.03 11.81 -16.17
C PRO A 53 -7.59 12.72 -17.27
N GLN A 54 -8.08 13.89 -16.86
CA GLN A 54 -8.56 14.90 -17.81
C GLN A 54 -7.41 15.66 -18.50
N GLU A 55 -6.23 15.67 -17.88
CA GLU A 55 -5.03 16.30 -18.43
C GLU A 55 -4.14 15.31 -19.17
N SER A 56 -3.50 15.77 -20.25
CA SER A 56 -2.56 14.96 -21.03
C SER A 56 -1.31 14.63 -20.22
N ILE A 57 -0.80 13.41 -20.42
CA ILE A 57 0.48 12.97 -19.83
C ILE A 57 1.67 13.87 -20.22
N LEU A 58 1.56 14.56 -21.36
CA LEU A 58 2.60 15.43 -21.91
C LEU A 58 2.78 16.73 -21.10
N THR A 59 1.81 17.06 -20.24
CA THR A 59 1.89 18.23 -19.36
C THR A 59 2.87 18.01 -18.20
N TYR A 60 3.15 16.76 -17.84
CA TYR A 60 3.97 16.43 -16.68
C TYR A 60 5.46 16.38 -17.01
N SER A 61 6.30 16.76 -16.05
CA SER A 61 7.75 16.66 -16.19
C SER A 61 8.21 15.20 -16.25
N SER A 62 9.26 14.91 -17.03
CA SER A 62 9.84 13.57 -17.12
C SER A 62 10.27 13.01 -15.76
N ARG A 63 10.73 13.88 -14.85
CA ARG A 63 11.12 13.48 -13.49
C ARG A 63 9.93 12.96 -12.68
N SER A 64 8.78 13.65 -12.76
CA SER A 64 7.55 13.22 -12.08
C SER A 64 7.07 11.87 -12.61
N LEU A 65 7.13 11.67 -13.93
CA LEU A 65 6.75 10.41 -14.57
C LEU A 65 7.68 9.26 -14.17
N ILE A 66 8.99 9.52 -14.03
CA ILE A 66 9.95 8.51 -13.51
C ILE A 66 9.62 8.13 -12.07
N PHE A 67 9.32 9.08 -11.19
CA PHE A 67 8.92 8.76 -9.81
C PHE A 67 7.60 7.96 -9.76
N ALA A 68 6.62 8.32 -10.59
CA ALA A 68 5.38 7.55 -10.71
C ALA A 68 5.65 6.11 -11.19
N LEU A 69 6.52 5.93 -12.20
CA LEU A 69 6.89 4.61 -12.72
C LEU A 69 7.61 3.77 -11.65
N LEU A 70 8.60 4.33 -10.97
CA LEU A 70 9.33 3.63 -9.90
C LEU A 70 8.41 3.23 -8.76
N SER A 71 7.52 4.14 -8.34
CA SER A 71 6.51 3.84 -7.32
C SER A 71 5.60 2.69 -7.76
N SER A 72 5.15 2.68 -9.01
CA SER A 72 4.29 1.61 -9.56
C SER A 72 5.02 0.26 -9.64
N LEU A 73 6.30 0.24 -10.04
CA LEU A 73 7.11 -0.98 -10.05
C LEU A 73 7.28 -1.56 -8.66
N LEU A 74 7.58 -0.72 -7.66
CA LEU A 74 7.69 -1.14 -6.27
C LEU A 74 6.35 -1.63 -5.72
N ASN A 75 5.25 -0.96 -6.07
CA ASN A 75 3.91 -1.38 -5.66
C ASN A 75 3.52 -2.73 -6.26
N ALA A 76 3.83 -2.98 -7.54
CA ALA A 76 3.58 -4.27 -8.18
C ALA A 76 4.41 -5.39 -7.54
N LEU A 77 5.70 -5.14 -7.29
CA LEU A 77 6.59 -6.08 -6.61
C LEU A 77 6.12 -6.39 -5.18
N GLY A 78 5.75 -5.35 -4.41
CA GLY A 78 5.22 -5.49 -3.07
C GLY A 78 3.88 -6.25 -3.04
N GLY A 79 2.98 -5.95 -3.99
CA GLY A 79 1.71 -6.65 -4.15
C GLY A 79 1.91 -8.15 -4.46
N TRP A 80 2.84 -8.48 -5.34
CA TRP A 80 3.21 -9.89 -5.59
C TRP A 80 3.79 -10.55 -4.34
N ALA A 81 4.72 -9.89 -3.63
CA ALA A 81 5.34 -10.44 -2.43
C ALA A 81 4.31 -10.68 -1.32
N LEU A 82 3.34 -9.79 -1.15
CA LEU A 82 2.20 -9.96 -0.25
C LEU A 82 1.37 -11.19 -0.62
N LEU A 83 0.99 -11.34 -1.90
CA LEU A 83 0.24 -12.50 -2.39
C LEU A 83 1.04 -13.80 -2.20
N ALA A 84 2.35 -13.77 -2.46
CA ALA A 84 3.25 -14.90 -2.23
C ALA A 84 3.31 -15.28 -0.75
N ALA A 85 3.42 -14.32 0.17
CA ALA A 85 3.40 -14.59 1.60
C ALA A 85 2.08 -15.26 2.05
N MET A 86 0.93 -14.76 1.55
CA MET A 86 -0.37 -15.37 1.80
C MET A 86 -0.47 -16.78 1.22
N LYS A 87 0.07 -17.01 0.03
CA LYS A 87 0.08 -18.33 -0.62
C LYS A 87 0.89 -19.35 0.19
N HIS A 88 2.05 -18.96 0.70
CA HIS A 88 2.96 -19.83 1.46
C HIS A 88 2.53 -20.06 2.92
N GLY A 89 1.21 -20.09 3.18
CA GLY A 89 0.66 -20.41 4.50
C GLY A 89 0.55 -19.22 5.46
N GLY A 90 0.98 -18.01 5.07
CA GLY A 90 0.80 -16.81 5.87
C GLY A 90 -0.68 -16.54 6.18
N LYS A 91 -1.02 -16.35 7.46
CA LYS A 91 -2.38 -15.98 7.88
C LYS A 91 -2.64 -14.52 7.54
N ALA A 92 -3.82 -14.21 6.99
CA ALA A 92 -4.20 -12.83 6.70
C ALA A 92 -4.09 -11.91 7.93
N SER A 93 -4.49 -12.44 9.09
CA SER A 93 -4.45 -11.72 10.38
C SER A 93 -3.04 -11.34 10.85
N ILE A 94 -1.99 -11.94 10.28
CA ILE A 94 -0.59 -11.65 10.61
C ILE A 94 0.07 -10.87 9.47
N VAL A 95 -0.06 -11.37 8.24
CA VAL A 95 0.62 -10.79 7.08
C VAL A 95 0.06 -9.41 6.72
N VAL A 96 -1.25 -9.19 6.80
CA VAL A 96 -1.82 -7.86 6.47
C VAL A 96 -1.34 -6.80 7.48
N PRO A 97 -1.47 -6.97 8.81
CA PRO A 97 -0.95 -5.98 9.76
C PRO A 97 0.57 -5.80 9.66
N PHE A 98 1.32 -6.88 9.42
CA PHE A 98 2.78 -6.80 9.28
C PHE A 98 3.19 -5.95 8.08
N THR A 99 2.59 -6.19 6.91
CA THR A 99 2.89 -5.40 5.71
C THR A 99 2.39 -3.96 5.80
N ALA A 100 1.33 -3.70 6.57
CA ALA A 100 0.85 -2.35 6.86
C ALA A 100 1.84 -1.47 7.67
N LEU A 101 2.98 -2.02 8.11
CA LEU A 101 4.09 -1.26 8.69
C LEU A 101 5.00 -0.58 7.66
N TYR A 102 4.72 -0.67 6.36
CA TYR A 102 5.48 0.09 5.35
C TYR A 102 5.61 1.61 5.64
N PRO A 103 4.67 2.31 6.33
CA PRO A 103 4.86 3.70 6.70
C PRO A 103 6.10 3.96 7.55
N LEU A 104 6.63 2.95 8.25
CA LEU A 104 7.89 3.07 8.98
C LEU A 104 9.06 3.37 8.05
N VAL A 105 9.09 2.73 6.88
CA VAL A 105 10.10 2.98 5.86
C VAL A 105 9.96 4.42 5.35
N THR A 106 8.74 4.87 5.11
CA THR A 106 8.46 6.26 4.70
C THR A 106 8.91 7.26 5.76
N VAL A 107 8.57 7.05 7.04
CA VAL A 107 8.99 7.93 8.14
C VAL A 107 10.51 7.99 8.22
N CYS A 108 11.20 6.86 8.14
CA CYS A 108 12.68 6.84 8.17
C CYS A 108 13.30 7.56 6.97
N LEU A 109 12.70 7.49 5.78
CA LEU A 109 13.22 8.11 4.56
C LEU A 109 12.82 9.58 4.38
N ALA A 110 11.72 10.01 5.00
CA ALA A 110 11.16 11.36 4.83
C ALA A 110 12.16 12.49 5.14
N PRO A 111 12.99 12.43 6.21
CA PRO A 111 14.01 13.46 6.44
C PRO A 111 15.05 13.59 5.34
N PHE A 112 15.42 12.49 4.71
CA PHE A 112 16.48 12.46 3.70
C PHE A 112 15.97 12.83 2.31
N LEU A 113 14.74 12.43 1.98
CA LEU A 113 14.18 12.60 0.63
C LEU A 113 13.24 13.80 0.54
N LEU A 114 12.43 14.03 1.56
CA LEU A 114 11.41 15.08 1.61
C LEU A 114 11.86 16.29 2.44
N HIS A 115 13.01 16.20 3.13
CA HIS A 115 13.53 17.24 4.02
C HIS A 115 12.55 17.59 5.15
N GLU A 116 11.76 16.61 5.58
CA GLU A 116 10.80 16.75 6.68
C GLU A 116 11.46 16.47 8.04
N SER A 117 11.04 17.19 9.07
CA SER A 117 11.48 16.91 10.44
C SER A 117 10.54 15.90 11.11
N ILE A 118 11.09 14.82 11.67
CA ILE A 118 10.31 13.86 12.44
C ILE A 118 10.18 14.38 13.87
N THR A 119 8.95 14.54 14.32
CA THR A 119 8.62 14.91 15.69
C THR A 119 8.73 13.70 16.63
N LEU A 120 8.98 13.96 17.92
CA LEU A 120 8.95 12.92 18.96
C LEU A 120 7.63 12.15 19.01
N GLN A 121 6.51 12.82 18.71
CA GLN A 121 5.19 12.20 18.64
C GLN A 121 5.06 11.19 17.50
N GLN A 122 5.59 11.51 16.31
CA GLN A 122 5.64 10.57 15.19
C GLN A 122 6.52 9.35 15.52
N GLY A 123 7.67 9.57 16.17
CA GLY A 123 8.52 8.47 16.64
C GLY A 123 7.82 7.55 17.66
N ALA A 124 7.08 8.13 18.61
CA ALA A 124 6.26 7.37 19.54
C ALA A 124 5.14 6.60 18.83
N GLY A 125 4.48 7.21 17.84
CA GLY A 125 3.46 6.54 17.02
C GLY A 125 4.00 5.34 16.24
N VAL A 126 5.20 5.47 15.67
CA VAL A 126 5.95 4.36 15.04
C VAL A 126 6.19 3.22 16.03
N ALA A 127 6.69 3.53 17.23
CA ALA A 127 6.92 2.52 18.26
C ALA A 127 5.63 1.81 18.68
N CYS A 128 4.55 2.56 18.88
CA CYS A 128 3.23 1.99 19.19
C CYS A 128 2.72 1.07 18.07
N ALA A 129 2.88 1.46 16.81
CA ALA A 129 2.47 0.64 15.66
C ALA A 129 3.26 -0.68 15.60
N LEU A 130 4.57 -0.64 15.84
CA LEU A 130 5.41 -1.84 15.93
C LEU A 130 4.93 -2.79 17.04
N ILE A 131 4.65 -2.26 18.22
CA ILE A 131 4.14 -3.05 19.36
C ILE A 131 2.78 -3.68 19.01
N ALA A 132 1.86 -2.89 18.45
CA ALA A 132 0.54 -3.37 18.06
C ALA A 132 0.61 -4.53 17.06
N VAL A 133 1.49 -4.43 16.05
CA VAL A 133 1.67 -5.49 15.06
C VAL A 133 2.35 -6.71 15.65
N ALA A 134 3.34 -6.54 16.54
CA ALA A 134 3.96 -7.65 17.24
C ALA A 134 2.92 -8.46 18.04
N LEU A 135 2.01 -7.77 18.74
CA LEU A 135 0.91 -8.39 19.47
C LEU A 135 -0.14 -9.05 18.57
N LEU A 136 -0.43 -8.49 17.40
CA LEU A 136 -1.33 -9.12 16.41
C LEU A 136 -0.70 -10.35 15.74
N SER A 137 0.62 -10.46 15.77
CA SER A 137 1.39 -11.51 15.11
C SER A 137 1.66 -12.73 16.00
N THR A 138 1.22 -12.71 17.26
CA THR A 138 1.26 -13.87 18.19
C THR A 138 -0.01 -14.70 18.08
#